data_AF-A0A0B1TLM3-F1
#
_entry.id   AF-A0A0B1TLM3-F1
#
_cell.length_a   1.000
_cell.length_b   1.000
_cell.length_c   1.000
_cell.angle_alpha   90.00
_cell.angle_beta   90.00
_cell.angle_gamma   90.00
#
_symmetry.space_group_name_H-M   'P 1'
#
loop_
_entity.id
_entity.type
_entity.pdbx_description
1 polymer ?
#
loop_
_entity_poly.entity_id
_entity_poly.type
_entity_poly.pdbx_seq_one_letter_code
_entity_poly.pdbx_strand_id
1 'polypeptide(L)'
;MDSSLVGDVENNKNFTTNLERTLEQAGKNAIQLWWAEIKTYGPIDQIQNLFYTHLGISSFAKIASDLTTGVGCSVVHCGSSINFVCHYETSLKNAVKLYTCGPYCNKCPDGLQSCVNGLCPATDGQCPTSAATTTAVPSSMCPNNVDMDDSLRTALLDKHNALRSALATFTVANGKTGKMLRRASKMPTLTYNCDLEKTAYEHALKCSDMGVTSTDHLTENSAVFCVTNKTLTDAGTESMIYFKKLMRNREI
;
A
#
# COMPACT_ATOMS: atom_id res chain seq x y z
N MET A 1 -10.88 -18.47 18.17
CA MET A 1 -10.51 -17.06 17.93
C MET A 1 -11.57 -16.50 16.99
N ASP A 2 -12.17 -15.37 17.36
CA ASP A 2 -13.33 -14.77 16.70
C ASP A 2 -13.00 -14.31 15.28
N SER A 3 -13.73 -14.80 14.26
CA SER A 3 -13.46 -14.49 12.86
C SER A 3 -13.82 -13.05 12.48
N SER A 4 -14.50 -12.30 13.37
CA SER A 4 -14.79 -10.88 13.15
C SER A 4 -13.56 -9.97 13.35
N LEU A 5 -12.54 -10.43 14.07
CA LEU A 5 -11.32 -9.64 14.33
C LEU A 5 -10.32 -9.67 13.16
N VAL A 6 -10.44 -10.66 12.27
CA VAL A 6 -9.50 -10.84 11.13
C VAL A 6 -9.83 -9.86 9.98
N GLY A 7 -11.11 -9.58 9.72
CA GLY A 7 -11.54 -8.69 8.63
C GLY A 7 -11.17 -7.20 8.81
N ASP A 8 -10.95 -6.76 10.05
CA ASP A 8 -10.67 -5.36 10.37
C ASP A 8 -9.23 -4.95 10.04
N VAL A 9 -8.30 -5.91 9.90
CA VAL A 9 -6.86 -5.67 9.67
C VAL A 9 -6.31 -6.33 8.41
N GLU A 10 -7.16 -7.01 7.63
CA GLU A 10 -6.76 -7.76 6.44
C GLU A 10 -7.26 -7.12 5.15
N ASN A 11 -6.43 -7.13 4.10
CA ASN A 11 -6.91 -7.03 2.73
C ASN A 11 -6.58 -8.32 1.98
N ASN A 12 -7.54 -8.84 1.23
CA ASN A 12 -7.33 -10.00 0.37
C ASN A 12 -7.81 -9.75 -1.07
N LYS A 13 -7.23 -10.50 -2.01
CA LYS A 13 -7.63 -10.55 -3.41
C LYS A 13 -7.37 -11.94 -3.97
N ASN A 14 -8.41 -12.54 -4.53
CA ASN A 14 -8.34 -13.80 -5.27
C ASN A 14 -8.45 -13.48 -6.77
N PHE A 15 -7.43 -13.82 -7.55
CA PHE A 15 -7.46 -13.74 -9.01
C PHE A 15 -7.74 -15.12 -9.60
N THR A 16 -8.78 -15.23 -10.41
CA THR A 16 -9.13 -16.46 -11.14
C THR A 16 -8.79 -16.39 -12.64
N THR A 17 -8.32 -15.23 -13.10
CA THR A 17 -7.94 -14.95 -14.49
C THR A 17 -6.51 -14.44 -14.58
N ASN A 18 -5.91 -14.47 -15.79
CA ASN A 18 -4.52 -14.11 -16.10
C ASN A 18 -3.50 -14.67 -15.08
N LEU A 19 -3.55 -15.98 -14.81
CA LEU A 19 -2.75 -16.65 -13.78
C LEU A 19 -1.25 -16.78 -14.13
N GLU A 20 -0.86 -16.46 -15.37
CA GLU A 20 0.55 -16.46 -15.81
C GLU A 20 1.34 -15.23 -15.33
N ARG A 21 0.68 -14.27 -14.67
CA ARG A 21 1.34 -13.09 -14.11
C ARG A 21 2.35 -13.48 -13.02
N THR A 22 3.40 -12.69 -12.85
CA THR A 22 4.33 -12.92 -11.72
C THR A 22 3.64 -12.63 -10.38
N LEU A 23 4.13 -13.24 -9.29
CA LEU A 23 3.62 -12.97 -7.94
C LEU A 23 3.76 -11.49 -7.56
N GLU A 24 4.85 -10.84 -7.99
CA GLU A 24 5.05 -9.41 -7.81
C GLU A 24 3.98 -8.58 -8.54
N GLN A 25 3.67 -8.92 -9.79
CA GLN A 25 2.60 -8.27 -10.55
C GLN A 25 1.24 -8.49 -9.89
N ALA A 26 0.94 -9.72 -9.45
CA ALA A 26 -0.30 -10.04 -8.75
C ALA A 26 -0.48 -9.17 -7.49
N GLY A 27 0.55 -9.11 -6.64
CA GLY A 27 0.51 -8.30 -5.42
C GLY A 27 0.40 -6.80 -5.71
N LYS A 28 1.20 -6.26 -6.63
CA LYS A 28 1.12 -4.84 -7.04
C LYS A 28 -0.25 -4.47 -7.61
N ASN A 29 -0.85 -5.36 -8.40
CA ASN A 29 -2.18 -5.16 -8.98
C ASN A 29 -3.26 -5.20 -7.91
N ALA A 30 -3.21 -6.14 -6.98
CA ALA A 30 -4.16 -6.19 -5.87
C ALA A 30 -4.11 -4.93 -4.99
N ILE A 31 -2.91 -4.47 -4.61
CA ILE A 31 -2.74 -3.22 -3.86
C ILE A 31 -3.32 -2.04 -4.64
N GLN A 32 -3.13 -2.02 -5.97
CA GLN A 32 -3.67 -0.97 -6.82
C GLN A 32 -5.21 -1.00 -6.90
N LEU A 33 -5.82 -2.19 -6.89
CA LEU A 33 -7.28 -2.36 -6.85
C LEU A 33 -7.85 -1.89 -5.51
N TRP A 34 -7.24 -2.28 -4.39
CA TRP A 34 -7.60 -1.78 -3.06
C TRP A 34 -7.51 -0.26 -2.98
N TRP A 35 -6.44 0.32 -3.52
CA TRP A 35 -6.29 1.77 -3.57
C TRP A 35 -7.36 2.44 -4.44
N ALA A 36 -7.81 1.78 -5.51
CA ALA A 36 -8.81 2.32 -6.43
C ALA A 36 -10.21 2.44 -5.82
N GLU A 37 -10.48 1.83 -4.65
CA GLU A 37 -11.74 1.99 -3.93
C GLU A 37 -12.11 3.46 -3.72
N ILE A 38 -11.16 4.34 -3.41
CA ILE A 38 -11.46 5.77 -3.24
C ILE A 38 -12.02 6.43 -4.50
N LYS A 39 -11.62 5.96 -5.69
CA LYS A 39 -12.12 6.45 -6.97
C LYS A 39 -13.53 5.91 -7.25
N THR A 40 -13.80 4.69 -6.81
CA THR A 40 -15.08 3.98 -7.05
C THR A 40 -16.16 4.41 -6.07
N TYR A 41 -15.85 4.45 -4.78
CA TYR A 41 -16.81 4.62 -3.68
C TYR A 41 -16.66 5.94 -2.92
N GLY A 42 -15.57 6.69 -3.14
CA GLY A 42 -15.46 8.06 -2.64
C GLY A 42 -16.50 9.01 -3.28
N PRO A 43 -16.53 10.27 -2.86
CA PRO A 43 -15.52 10.96 -2.04
C PRO A 43 -15.65 10.68 -0.53
N ILE A 44 -14.61 11.03 0.22
CA ILE A 44 -14.67 11.14 1.69
C ILE A 44 -14.73 12.61 2.11
N ASP A 45 -15.40 12.87 3.24
CA ASP A 45 -15.39 14.21 3.85
C ASP A 45 -13.95 14.63 4.19
N GLN A 46 -13.61 15.87 3.85
CA GLN A 46 -12.25 16.41 4.01
C GLN A 46 -12.12 17.34 5.21
N ILE A 47 -13.22 17.64 5.90
CA ILE A 47 -13.23 18.51 7.09
C ILE A 47 -12.87 17.67 8.32
N GLN A 48 -13.69 16.67 8.62
CA GLN A 48 -13.47 15.74 9.73
C GLN A 48 -12.51 14.62 9.34
N ASN A 49 -12.50 14.22 8.06
CA ASN A 49 -11.67 13.13 7.52
C ASN A 49 -11.85 11.82 8.30
N LEU A 50 -13.10 11.49 8.65
CA LEU A 50 -13.44 10.26 9.37
C LEU A 50 -13.62 9.10 8.39
N PHE A 51 -13.08 7.95 8.75
CA PHE A 51 -13.33 6.69 8.07
C PHE A 51 -14.61 6.05 8.61
N TYR A 52 -15.49 5.62 7.71
CA TYR A 52 -16.63 4.79 8.06
C TYR A 52 -16.64 3.50 7.24
N THR A 53 -16.91 2.37 7.89
CA THR A 53 -16.84 1.04 7.26
C THR A 53 -17.89 0.84 6.17
N HIS A 54 -19.03 1.55 6.24
CA HIS A 54 -20.10 1.48 5.25
C HIS A 54 -19.77 2.19 3.92
N LEU A 55 -18.65 2.91 3.83
CA LEU A 55 -18.26 3.63 2.62
C LEU A 55 -17.68 2.71 1.52
N GLY A 56 -17.43 1.44 1.81
CA GLY A 56 -16.84 0.51 0.83
C GLY A 56 -15.39 0.82 0.45
N ILE A 57 -14.68 1.62 1.26
CA ILE A 57 -13.27 2.01 1.06
C ILE A 57 -12.34 1.38 2.10
N SER A 58 -12.73 0.27 2.71
CA SER A 58 -12.00 -0.31 3.84
C SER A 58 -10.57 -0.72 3.46
N SER A 59 -10.34 -1.22 2.25
CA SER A 59 -9.01 -1.62 1.81
C SER A 59 -8.14 -0.40 1.50
N PHE A 60 -8.70 0.62 0.85
CA PHE A 60 -8.05 1.92 0.72
C PHE A 60 -7.71 2.51 2.09
N ALA A 61 -8.62 2.47 3.05
CA ALA A 61 -8.48 3.09 4.35
C ALA A 61 -7.32 2.50 5.17
N LYS A 62 -7.15 1.18 5.14
CA LYS A 62 -6.01 0.49 5.78
C LYS A 62 -4.66 0.97 5.24
N ILE A 63 -4.56 1.17 3.93
CA ILE A 63 -3.34 1.69 3.27
C ILE A 63 -3.16 3.19 3.55
N ALA A 64 -4.24 3.97 3.53
CA ALA A 64 -4.21 5.43 3.60
C ALA A 64 -4.10 5.99 5.03
N SER A 65 -4.28 5.17 6.07
CA SER A 65 -4.38 5.68 7.44
C SER A 65 -3.03 6.04 8.07
N ASP A 66 -2.97 7.16 8.78
CA ASP A 66 -1.81 7.53 9.61
C ASP A 66 -1.72 6.74 10.94
N LEU A 67 -2.68 5.84 11.19
CA LEU A 67 -2.72 4.89 12.30
C LEU A 67 -2.20 3.49 11.91
N THR A 68 -1.91 3.26 10.63
CA THR A 68 -1.26 2.05 10.14
C THR A 68 0.24 2.26 10.09
N THR A 69 1.00 1.38 10.74
CA THR A 69 2.46 1.50 10.92
C THR A 69 3.24 0.33 10.31
N GLY A 70 2.61 -0.85 10.17
CA GLY A 70 3.26 -2.04 9.66
C GLY A 70 2.39 -2.80 8.65
N VAL A 71 3.03 -3.57 7.79
CA VAL A 71 2.37 -4.47 6.83
C VAL A 71 3.17 -5.76 6.67
N GLY A 72 2.48 -6.87 6.50
CA GLY A 72 3.07 -8.13 6.04
C GLY A 72 2.11 -8.80 5.05
N CYS A 73 2.64 -9.31 3.94
CA CYS A 73 1.82 -9.79 2.83
C CYS A 73 2.32 -11.14 2.32
N SER A 74 1.44 -11.93 1.75
CA SER A 74 1.78 -13.19 1.11
C SER A 74 1.00 -13.39 -0.19
N VAL A 75 1.61 -14.06 -1.16
CA VAL A 75 1.03 -14.36 -2.46
C VAL A 75 1.21 -15.85 -2.76
N VAL A 76 0.11 -16.59 -2.87
CA VAL A 76 0.12 -18.04 -3.06
C VAL A 76 -0.56 -18.43 -4.37
N HIS A 77 0.06 -19.31 -5.14
CA HIS A 77 -0.58 -19.99 -6.26
C HIS A 77 -1.41 -21.18 -5.77
N CYS A 78 -2.70 -21.18 -6.10
CA CYS A 78 -3.68 -22.21 -5.72
C CYS A 78 -4.08 -23.10 -6.92
N GLY A 79 -3.23 -23.21 -7.94
CA GLY A 79 -3.54 -23.93 -9.19
C GLY A 79 -4.46 -23.13 -10.11
N SER A 80 -5.75 -23.00 -9.78
CA SER A 80 -6.73 -22.25 -10.57
C SER A 80 -6.95 -20.81 -10.11
N SER A 81 -6.20 -20.36 -9.11
CA SER A 81 -6.22 -18.98 -8.66
C SER A 81 -4.87 -18.52 -8.10
N ILE A 82 -4.71 -17.21 -7.99
CA ILE A 82 -3.65 -16.58 -7.21
C ILE A 82 -4.31 -15.82 -6.06
N ASN A 83 -3.91 -16.14 -4.85
CA ASN A 83 -4.41 -15.50 -3.65
C ASN A 83 -3.36 -14.56 -3.07
N PHE A 84 -3.75 -13.30 -2.91
CA PHE A 84 -2.94 -12.28 -2.31
C PHE A 84 -3.59 -11.77 -1.04
N VAL A 85 -2.84 -11.75 0.06
CA VAL A 85 -3.31 -11.29 1.37
C VAL A 85 -2.26 -10.35 1.97
N CYS A 86 -2.71 -9.24 2.56
CA CYS A 86 -1.91 -8.38 3.41
C CYS A 86 -2.60 -8.18 4.75
N HIS A 87 -1.85 -8.33 5.83
CA HIS A 87 -2.25 -7.91 7.17
C HIS A 87 -1.56 -6.60 7.53
N TYR A 88 -2.26 -5.78 8.32
CA TYR A 88 -1.80 -4.46 8.71
C TYR A 88 -1.71 -4.34 10.24
N GLU A 89 -0.62 -3.77 10.73
CA GLU A 89 -0.57 -3.27 12.10
C GLU A 89 -1.22 -1.89 12.11
N THR A 90 -2.45 -1.81 12.64
CA THR A 90 -3.24 -0.59 12.62
C THR A 90 -4.18 -0.49 13.81
N SER A 91 -4.41 0.74 14.25
CA SER A 91 -5.44 1.08 15.25
C SER A 91 -6.67 1.77 14.64
N LEU A 92 -6.74 1.85 13.30
CA LEU A 92 -7.88 2.41 12.59
C LEU A 92 -9.18 1.63 12.92
N LYS A 93 -10.25 2.36 13.22
CA LYS A 93 -11.58 1.80 13.48
C LYS A 93 -12.65 2.65 12.81
N ASN A 94 -13.89 2.15 12.77
CA ASN A 94 -15.04 2.92 12.31
C ASN A 94 -15.17 4.24 13.10
N ALA A 95 -15.54 5.31 12.40
CA ALA A 95 -15.68 6.67 12.91
C ALA A 95 -14.39 7.27 13.51
N VAL A 96 -13.21 6.69 13.20
CA VAL A 96 -11.91 7.28 13.55
C VAL A 96 -11.39 8.09 12.37
N LYS A 97 -10.64 9.15 12.67
CA LYS A 97 -9.97 9.96 11.65
C LYS A 97 -9.03 9.08 10.82
N LEU A 98 -9.19 9.12 9.50
CA LEU A 98 -8.41 8.31 8.59
C LEU A 98 -6.93 8.73 8.64
N TYR A 99 -6.66 10.03 8.47
CA TYR A 99 -5.35 10.62 8.68
C TYR A 99 -5.44 12.09 9.10
N THR A 100 -4.35 12.61 9.64
CA THR A 100 -4.28 14.00 10.09
C THR A 100 -4.00 14.93 8.93
N CYS A 101 -5.02 15.64 8.46
CA CYS A 101 -4.88 16.64 7.40
C CYS A 101 -3.97 17.82 7.82
N GLY A 102 -3.12 18.28 6.92
CA GLY A 102 -2.26 19.45 7.12
C GLY A 102 -1.12 19.53 6.11
N PRO A 103 -0.29 20.59 6.14
CA PRO A 103 0.96 20.62 5.38
C PRO A 103 1.76 19.35 5.62
N TYR A 104 2.24 18.70 4.55
CA TYR A 104 2.93 17.42 4.68
C TYR A 104 4.16 17.55 5.58
N CYS A 105 4.40 16.51 6.36
CA CYS A 105 5.52 16.41 7.28
C CYS A 105 5.63 17.45 8.41
N ASN A 106 4.69 18.40 8.52
CA ASN A 106 4.75 19.40 9.59
C ASN A 106 4.47 18.84 10.99
N LYS A 107 4.05 17.57 11.08
CA LYS A 107 3.84 16.83 12.33
C LYS A 107 4.68 15.53 12.39
N CYS A 108 5.67 15.37 11.51
CA CYS A 108 6.67 14.31 11.68
C CYS A 108 7.60 14.65 12.85
N PRO A 109 8.23 13.63 13.49
CA PRO A 109 9.41 13.86 14.34
C PRO A 109 10.43 14.69 13.55
N ASP A 110 11.00 15.75 14.11
CA ASP A 110 11.94 16.67 13.42
C ASP A 110 11.41 17.34 12.12
N GLY A 111 10.10 17.31 11.91
CA GLY A 111 9.41 18.01 10.81
C GLY A 111 9.92 17.60 9.43
N LEU A 112 10.30 18.60 8.61
CA LEU A 112 10.76 18.38 7.24
C LEU A 112 12.13 17.71 7.15
N GLN A 113 12.96 17.73 8.20
CA GLN A 113 14.32 17.20 8.12
C GLN A 113 14.36 15.68 8.07
N SER A 114 13.45 15.02 8.77
CA SER A 114 13.34 13.56 8.79
C SER A 114 12.40 13.02 7.70
N CYS A 115 11.70 13.92 7.01
CA CYS A 115 10.66 13.61 6.05
C CYS A 115 11.27 13.14 4.73
N VAL A 116 10.94 11.92 4.31
CA VAL A 116 11.35 11.37 3.02
C VAL A 116 10.10 11.16 2.17
N ASN A 117 10.03 11.82 1.01
CA ASN A 117 8.90 11.71 0.07
C ASN A 117 7.52 11.96 0.72
N GLY A 118 7.43 12.87 1.70
CA GLY A 118 6.17 13.18 2.38
C GLY A 118 5.77 12.18 3.48
N LEU A 119 6.64 11.21 3.79
CA LEU A 119 6.45 10.24 4.86
C LEU A 119 7.36 10.57 6.05
N CYS A 120 6.84 10.38 7.26
CA CYS A 120 7.63 10.42 8.48
C CYS A 120 8.47 9.14 8.59
N PRO A 121 9.62 9.20 9.29
CA PRO A 121 10.36 8.01 9.66
C PRO A 121 9.45 6.99 10.35
N ALA A 122 9.74 5.71 10.14
CA ALA A 122 9.15 4.68 10.99
C ALA A 122 9.52 4.98 12.44
N THR A 123 8.57 4.85 13.35
CA THR A 123 8.88 4.92 14.79
C THR A 123 9.78 3.74 15.13
N ASP A 124 11.00 4.00 15.61
CA ASP A 124 11.99 2.99 15.98
C ASP A 124 11.34 1.88 16.82
N GLY A 125 11.42 0.62 16.34
CA GLY A 125 10.75 -0.49 17.02
C GLY A 125 10.88 -1.89 16.40
N GLN A 126 11.08 -2.06 15.09
CA GLN A 126 11.38 -3.39 14.51
C GLN A 126 12.13 -3.31 13.18
N CYS A 127 13.44 -3.55 13.24
CA CYS A 127 14.10 -4.63 12.50
C CYS A 127 15.43 -4.96 13.20
N PRO A 128 15.84 -6.24 13.30
CA PRO A 128 17.10 -6.59 13.93
C PRO A 128 18.29 -6.09 13.10
N THR A 129 19.26 -5.49 13.76
CA THR A 129 20.60 -5.21 13.23
C THR A 129 21.32 -6.55 12.97
N SER A 130 21.53 -6.88 11.70
CA SER A 130 22.22 -8.11 11.29
C SER A 130 23.70 -8.10 11.67
N ALA A 131 24.12 -9.13 12.42
CA ALA A 131 25.48 -9.64 12.41
C ALA A 131 25.57 -10.82 11.42
N ALA A 132 26.63 -10.86 10.62
CA ALA A 132 26.82 -11.76 9.48
C ALA A 132 27.05 -13.24 9.85
N THR A 133 26.72 -14.20 8.95
CA THR A 133 27.65 -15.17 8.28
C THR A 133 26.93 -16.28 7.45
N THR A 134 27.45 -16.51 6.22
CA THR A 134 27.41 -17.67 5.26
C THR A 134 26.15 -18.19 4.52
N THR A 135 26.23 -18.07 3.18
CA THR A 135 25.90 -18.99 2.05
C THR A 135 24.66 -19.90 2.08
N ALA A 136 23.52 -19.30 1.76
CA ALA A 136 22.49 -19.66 0.79
C ALA A 136 21.76 -18.33 0.50
N VAL A 137 21.20 -18.02 -0.67
CA VAL A 137 20.55 -16.70 -0.90
C VAL A 137 19.49 -16.49 0.19
N PRO A 138 19.75 -15.70 1.25
CA PRO A 138 18.91 -15.77 2.43
C PRO A 138 17.87 -14.67 2.31
N SER A 139 16.61 -15.01 2.59
CA SER A 139 15.69 -13.98 3.05
C SER A 139 16.26 -13.40 4.35
N SER A 140 16.88 -12.24 4.24
CA SER A 140 17.42 -11.48 5.36
C SER A 140 16.30 -10.74 6.11
N MET A 141 15.22 -10.38 5.40
CA MET A 141 14.09 -9.66 6.00
C MET A 141 13.27 -10.57 6.91
N CYS A 142 12.91 -11.77 6.46
CA CYS A 142 12.13 -12.74 7.24
C CYS A 142 12.72 -14.15 7.13
N PRO A 143 13.84 -14.44 7.82
CA PRO A 143 14.56 -15.71 7.68
C PRO A 143 13.76 -16.96 8.01
N ASN A 144 12.72 -16.83 8.84
CA ASN A 144 11.89 -17.94 9.32
C ASN A 144 10.60 -18.14 8.51
N ASN A 145 10.32 -17.26 7.56
CA ASN A 145 9.12 -17.35 6.72
C ASN A 145 9.46 -18.02 5.39
N VAL A 146 8.50 -18.76 4.86
CA VAL A 146 8.63 -19.49 3.60
C VAL A 146 7.88 -18.75 2.48
N ASP A 147 8.14 -19.13 1.22
CA ASP A 147 7.41 -18.71 0.01
C ASP A 147 7.69 -17.28 -0.50
N MET A 148 7.85 -16.31 0.39
CA MET A 148 8.19 -14.92 0.03
C MET A 148 9.72 -14.71 0.03
N ASP A 149 10.23 -14.05 -1.01
CA ASP A 149 11.62 -13.55 -1.05
C ASP A 149 11.70 -12.05 -0.72
N ASP A 150 12.91 -11.56 -0.42
CA ASP A 150 13.13 -10.17 -0.01
C ASP A 150 12.84 -9.16 -1.12
N SER A 151 12.99 -9.56 -2.39
CA SER A 151 12.67 -8.70 -3.54
C SER A 151 11.17 -8.44 -3.59
N LEU A 152 10.36 -9.49 -3.41
CA LEU A 152 8.92 -9.40 -3.38
C LEU A 152 8.44 -8.62 -2.15
N ARG A 153 8.99 -8.87 -0.96
CA ARG A 153 8.68 -8.09 0.25
C ARG A 153 8.91 -6.59 0.04
N THR A 154 10.08 -6.25 -0.50
CA THR A 154 10.46 -4.86 -0.82
C THR A 154 9.50 -4.26 -1.82
N ALA A 155 9.21 -4.96 -2.92
CA ALA A 155 8.32 -4.48 -3.98
C ALA A 155 6.89 -4.19 -3.47
N LEU A 156 6.37 -5.01 -2.55
CA LEU A 156 5.05 -4.79 -1.95
C LEU A 156 5.08 -3.65 -0.93
N LEU A 157 6.10 -3.56 -0.09
CA LEU A 157 6.27 -2.47 0.87
C LEU A 157 6.38 -1.12 0.15
N ASP A 158 7.23 -1.05 -0.87
CA ASP A 158 7.45 0.14 -1.69
C ASP A 158 6.16 0.57 -2.38
N LYS A 159 5.36 -0.37 -2.88
CA LYS A 159 4.07 -0.06 -3.48
C LYS A 159 3.12 0.60 -2.48
N HIS A 160 3.04 0.10 -1.25
CA HIS A 160 2.23 0.73 -0.20
C HIS A 160 2.74 2.13 0.15
N ASN A 161 4.05 2.27 0.39
CA ASN A 161 4.65 3.55 0.77
C ASN A 161 4.59 4.59 -0.37
N ALA A 162 4.68 4.18 -1.63
CA ALA A 162 4.48 5.07 -2.78
C ALA A 162 3.06 5.64 -2.83
N LEU A 163 2.03 4.83 -2.55
CA LEU A 163 0.63 5.31 -2.50
C LEU A 163 0.40 6.26 -1.31
N ARG A 164 0.98 5.95 -0.15
CA ARG A 164 0.94 6.82 1.04
C ARG A 164 1.65 8.15 0.79
N SER A 165 2.80 8.12 0.12
CA SER A 165 3.54 9.31 -0.31
C SER A 165 2.71 10.18 -1.26
N ALA A 166 2.06 9.56 -2.25
CA ALA A 166 1.18 10.25 -3.18
C ALA A 166 0.02 10.98 -2.45
N LEU A 167 -0.60 10.31 -1.47
CA LEU A 167 -1.63 10.90 -0.62
C LEU A 167 -1.09 12.07 0.21
N ALA A 168 0.04 11.86 0.88
CA ALA A 168 0.66 12.87 1.73
C ALA A 168 1.03 14.15 0.94
N THR A 169 1.40 14.00 -0.33
CA THR A 169 1.87 15.08 -1.21
C THR A 169 0.81 15.69 -2.14
N PHE A 170 -0.49 15.43 -1.91
CA PHE A 170 -1.62 16.03 -2.64
C PHE A 170 -1.82 15.55 -4.09
N THR A 171 -1.52 14.28 -4.39
CA THR A 171 -1.62 13.75 -5.77
C THR A 171 -2.74 12.74 -5.99
N VAL A 172 -3.60 12.52 -4.97
CA VAL A 172 -4.66 11.51 -5.00
C VAL A 172 -6.03 12.16 -5.10
N ALA A 173 -6.81 11.76 -6.10
CA ALA A 173 -8.17 12.27 -6.31
C ALA A 173 -9.14 11.79 -5.21
N ASN A 174 -10.05 12.67 -4.80
CA ASN A 174 -11.13 12.34 -3.87
C ASN A 174 -12.37 11.90 -4.66
N GLY A 175 -12.47 10.60 -4.97
CA GLY A 175 -13.54 10.09 -5.84
C GLY A 175 -13.51 10.72 -7.24
N LYS A 176 -14.69 10.80 -7.86
CA LYS A 176 -14.90 11.43 -9.18
C LYS A 176 -15.20 12.93 -9.09
N THR A 177 -14.79 13.60 -8.00
CA THR A 177 -15.15 15.00 -7.73
C THR A 177 -14.31 16.04 -8.49
N GLY A 178 -13.21 15.61 -9.11
CA GLY A 178 -12.21 16.52 -9.68
C GLY A 178 -11.35 17.24 -8.63
N LYS A 179 -11.60 17.01 -7.33
CA LYS A 179 -10.79 17.53 -6.22
C LYS A 179 -9.80 16.47 -5.73
N MET A 180 -8.69 16.91 -5.15
CA MET A 180 -7.73 16.02 -4.49
C MET A 180 -8.06 15.85 -3.01
N LEU A 181 -7.65 14.72 -2.45
CA LEU A 181 -7.57 14.51 -1.01
C LEU A 181 -6.58 15.50 -0.39
N ARG A 182 -6.88 15.97 0.82
CA ARG A 182 -6.00 16.85 1.60
C ARG A 182 -4.72 16.11 1.97
N ARG A 183 -3.62 16.85 2.02
CA ARG A 183 -2.30 16.36 2.45
C ARG A 183 -2.34 15.80 3.86
N ALA A 184 -1.52 14.79 4.11
CA ALA A 184 -1.33 14.20 5.43
C ALA A 184 -0.09 14.82 6.11
N SER A 185 -0.29 15.36 7.30
CA SER A 185 0.73 16.08 8.07
C SER A 185 1.78 15.18 8.74
N LYS A 186 1.44 13.92 8.98
CA LYS A 186 2.26 12.96 9.71
C LYS A 186 2.07 11.52 9.22
N MET A 187 2.07 11.31 7.91
CA MET A 187 1.91 9.96 7.34
C MET A 187 3.15 9.12 7.66
N PRO A 188 3.07 8.04 8.46
CA PRO A 188 4.25 7.24 8.74
C PRO A 188 4.64 6.38 7.53
N THR A 189 5.94 6.18 7.35
CA THR A 189 6.48 5.13 6.49
C THR A 189 6.11 3.78 7.11
N LEU A 190 5.50 2.88 6.33
CA LEU A 190 5.23 1.52 6.80
C LEU A 190 6.53 0.72 6.86
N THR A 191 6.63 -0.14 7.87
CA THR A 191 7.66 -1.17 7.97
C THR A 191 7.11 -2.54 7.58
N TYR A 192 8.00 -3.44 7.15
CA TYR A 192 7.63 -4.83 6.88
C TYR A 192 7.63 -5.63 8.19
N ASN A 193 6.59 -6.43 8.43
CA ASN A 193 6.46 -7.24 9.63
C ASN A 193 6.30 -8.73 9.27
N CYS A 194 7.25 -9.56 9.72
CA CYS A 194 7.28 -10.99 9.40
C CYS A 194 6.15 -11.79 10.09
N ASP A 195 5.66 -11.37 11.26
CA ASP A 195 4.54 -12.05 11.92
C ASP A 195 3.22 -11.78 11.19
N LEU A 196 3.06 -10.56 10.66
CA LEU A 196 1.95 -10.24 9.76
C LEU A 196 2.04 -11.01 8.44
N GLU A 197 3.23 -11.16 7.85
CA GLU A 197 3.44 -12.00 6.66
C GLU A 197 3.07 -13.46 6.93
N LYS A 198 3.51 -14.01 8.07
CA LYS A 198 3.22 -15.39 8.45
C LYS A 198 1.72 -15.64 8.54
N THR A 199 1.00 -14.76 9.23
CA THR A 199 -0.47 -14.89 9.35
C THR A 199 -1.17 -14.64 8.01
N ALA A 200 -0.66 -13.76 7.15
CA ALA A 200 -1.17 -13.55 5.80
C ALA A 200 -0.94 -14.79 4.91
N TYR A 201 0.19 -15.47 5.04
CA TYR A 201 0.50 -16.72 4.32
C TYR A 201 -0.44 -17.85 4.74
N GLU A 202 -0.63 -18.05 6.05
CA GLU A 202 -1.59 -19.01 6.59
C GLU A 202 -3.01 -18.77 6.06
N HIS A 203 -3.38 -17.51 5.83
CA HIS A 203 -4.66 -17.19 5.21
C HIS A 203 -4.68 -17.44 3.70
N ALA A 204 -3.65 -17.02 2.98
CA ALA A 204 -3.53 -17.19 1.53
C ALA A 204 -3.63 -18.67 1.10
N LEU A 205 -3.10 -19.59 1.92
CA LEU A 205 -3.17 -21.04 1.74
C LEU A 205 -4.59 -21.62 1.75
N LYS A 206 -5.59 -20.90 2.28
CA LYS A 206 -6.98 -21.37 2.28
C LYS A 206 -7.61 -21.41 0.87
N CYS A 207 -6.96 -20.82 -0.14
CA CYS A 207 -7.38 -20.97 -1.53
C CYS A 207 -8.87 -20.64 -1.77
N SER A 208 -9.64 -21.62 -2.26
CA SER A 208 -11.06 -21.50 -2.61
C SER A 208 -11.99 -21.19 -1.44
N ASP A 209 -11.52 -21.34 -0.20
CA ASP A 209 -12.31 -21.11 1.01
C ASP A 209 -12.28 -19.63 1.47
N MET A 210 -11.54 -18.75 0.80
CA MET A 210 -11.36 -17.36 1.25
C MET A 210 -12.53 -16.40 0.97
N GLY A 211 -13.56 -16.82 0.25
CA GLY A 211 -14.65 -15.92 -0.16
C GLY A 211 -14.19 -14.81 -1.12
N VAL A 212 -15.06 -14.36 -2.02
CA VAL A 212 -14.71 -13.35 -3.03
C VAL A 212 -14.99 -11.95 -2.48
N THR A 213 -13.93 -11.16 -2.26
CA THR A 213 -14.05 -9.71 -2.00
C THR A 213 -13.75 -8.93 -3.30
N SER A 214 -14.82 -8.39 -3.90
CA SER A 214 -14.85 -7.53 -5.10
C SER A 214 -14.62 -8.19 -6.48
N THR A 215 -15.54 -7.89 -7.41
CA THR A 215 -15.58 -8.35 -8.80
C THR A 215 -14.47 -7.73 -9.66
N ASP A 216 -13.82 -8.56 -10.49
CA ASP A 216 -12.69 -8.28 -11.40
C ASP A 216 -13.05 -7.39 -12.61
N HIS A 217 -13.42 -6.12 -12.38
CA HIS A 217 -13.67 -5.19 -13.49
C HIS A 217 -12.91 -3.88 -13.34
N LEU A 218 -11.59 -3.94 -13.50
CA LEU A 218 -10.80 -2.79 -13.95
C LEU A 218 -9.77 -3.24 -14.97
N THR A 219 -9.88 -2.71 -16.19
CA THR A 219 -8.82 -2.80 -17.20
C THR A 219 -7.56 -2.13 -16.64
N GLU A 220 -6.53 -2.94 -16.50
CA GLU A 220 -5.18 -2.60 -16.14
C GLU A 220 -4.69 -1.39 -16.96
N ASN A 221 -4.60 -0.21 -16.33
CA ASN A 221 -3.68 0.82 -16.82
C ASN A 221 -2.33 0.57 -16.14
N SER A 222 -1.78 -0.63 -16.38
CA SER A 222 -0.35 -0.85 -16.31
C SER A 222 0.22 0.09 -17.34
N ALA A 223 0.80 1.19 -16.90
CA ALA A 223 1.84 1.78 -17.70
C ALA A 223 2.92 0.70 -17.77
N VAL A 224 2.86 -0.11 -18.83
CA VAL A 224 4.03 -0.80 -19.35
C VAL A 224 4.99 0.33 -19.68
N PHE A 225 5.82 0.71 -18.71
CA PHE A 225 7.12 1.22 -19.06
C PHE A 225 7.80 0.04 -19.74
N CYS A 226 7.70 -0.01 -21.06
CA CYS A 226 8.70 -0.71 -21.84
C CYS A 226 10.02 -0.27 -21.24
N VAL A 227 10.84 -1.23 -20.83
CA VAL A 227 12.24 -1.01 -20.48
C VAL A 227 12.90 -0.47 -21.75
N THR A 228 12.73 0.82 -21.99
CA THR A 228 13.69 1.59 -22.73
C THR A 228 14.81 1.81 -21.74
N ASN A 229 16.05 1.54 -22.15
CA ASN A 229 17.26 1.74 -21.36
C ASN A 229 17.44 3.23 -21.00
N LYS A 230 16.53 3.78 -20.19
CA LYS A 230 16.57 5.11 -19.63
C LYS A 230 16.75 4.95 -18.13
N THR A 231 17.71 5.70 -17.60
CA THR A 231 18.05 5.62 -16.18
C THR A 231 16.89 6.15 -15.33
N LEU A 232 16.76 5.67 -14.09
CA LEU A 232 15.70 6.11 -13.16
C LEU A 232 15.66 7.65 -12.97
N THR A 233 16.81 8.29 -13.15
CA THR A 233 17.00 9.76 -13.18
C THR A 233 16.32 10.43 -14.37
N ASP A 234 16.30 9.81 -15.55
CA ASP A 234 15.70 10.38 -16.75
C ASP A 234 14.17 10.30 -16.68
N ALA A 235 13.63 9.18 -16.20
CA ALA A 235 12.19 8.98 -15.98
C ALA A 235 11.64 9.92 -14.88
N GLY A 236 12.43 10.15 -13.82
CA GLY A 236 12.10 11.13 -12.78
C GLY A 236 12.09 12.57 -13.31
N THR A 237 13.01 12.92 -14.21
CA THR A 237 13.10 14.25 -14.79
C THR A 237 11.94 14.54 -15.75
N GLU A 238 11.55 13.58 -16.58
CA GLU A 238 10.39 13.69 -17.48
C GLU A 238 9.07 13.82 -16.70
N SER A 239 8.93 13.06 -15.61
CA SER A 239 7.75 13.14 -14.71
C SER A 239 7.65 14.51 -14.02
N MET A 240 8.79 15.07 -13.58
CA MET A 240 8.84 16.41 -12.99
C MET A 240 8.56 17.53 -14.01
N ILE A 241 8.96 17.35 -15.27
CA ILE A 241 8.65 18.29 -16.37
C ILE A 241 7.15 18.26 -16.67
N TYR A 242 6.54 17.08 -16.73
CA TYR A 242 5.09 16.93 -16.92
C TYR A 242 4.31 17.58 -15.76
N PHE A 243 4.74 17.35 -14.52
CA PHE A 243 4.13 17.96 -13.34
C PHE A 243 4.29 19.49 -13.32
N LYS A 244 5.46 20.02 -13.68
CA LYS A 244 5.68 21.48 -13.84
C LYS A 244 4.80 22.09 -14.94
N LYS A 245 4.56 21.36 -16.04
CA LYS A 245 3.69 21.80 -17.13
C LYS A 245 2.21 21.85 -16.73
N LEU A 246 1.76 20.91 -15.89
CA LEU A 246 0.42 20.92 -15.30
C LEU A 246 0.21 22.04 -14.28
N MET A 247 1.24 22.38 -13.51
CA MET A 247 1.17 23.48 -12.53
C MET A 247 1.20 24.86 -13.20
N ARG A 248 1.93 25.03 -14.31
CA ARG A 248 2.01 26.30 -15.07
C ARG A 248 0.71 26.66 -15.80
N ASN A 249 -0.15 25.70 -16.09
CA ASN A 249 -1.46 25.93 -16.73
C ASN A 249 -2.60 26.24 -15.73
N ARG A 250 -2.31 26.47 -14.45
CA ARG A 250 -3.30 26.80 -13.40
C ARG A 250 -3.06 28.16 -12.74
N GLU A 251 -2.18 29.00 -13.29
CA GLU A 251 -1.94 30.39 -12.85
C GLU A 251 -2.58 31.43 -13.79
N ILE A 252 -3.68 31.08 -14.48
CA ILE A 252 -4.56 32.03 -15.17
C ILE A 252 -6.00 31.82 -14.71
#